data_AF-A0A6G4R5Z2-F1
#
_entry.id   AF-A0A6G4R5Z2-F1
#
_cell.length_a   1.000
_cell.length_b   1.000
_cell.length_c   1.000
_cell.angle_alpha   90.00
_cell.angle_beta   90.00
_cell.angle_gamma   90.00
#
_symmetry.space_group_name_H-M   'P 1'
#
loop_
_entity.id
_entity.type
_entity.pdbx_description
1 polymer ?
#
loop_
_entity_poly.entity_id
_entity_poly.type
_entity_poly.pdbx_seq_one_letter_code
_entity_poly.pdbx_strand_id
1 'polypeptide(L)' 'MGREYVRDLRWGWRCPRCETDVPVSRDPSTETFRWECPTESCLSVGFGFSSRRNARIALREYRERYQEIYR' A
#
# COMPACT_ATOMS: atom_id res chain seq x y z
N MET A 1 -12.19 -15.55 -18.07
CA MET A 1 -10.98 -16.10 -17.43
C MET A 1 -10.69 -15.25 -16.20
N GLY A 2 -11.12 -15.72 -15.04
CA GLY A 2 -10.97 -15.01 -13.77
C GLY A 2 -9.49 -14.89 -13.44
N ARG A 3 -9.00 -13.64 -13.35
CA ARG A 3 -7.72 -13.35 -12.72
C ARG A 3 -7.92 -13.59 -11.23
N GLU A 4 -7.74 -14.84 -10.82
CA GLU A 4 -7.55 -15.20 -9.43
C GLU A 4 -6.24 -14.54 -9.01
N TYR A 5 -6.33 -13.27 -8.59
CA TYR A 5 -5.26 -12.59 -7.89
C TYR A 5 -5.06 -13.36 -6.60
N VAL A 6 -4.13 -14.33 -6.70
CA VAL A 6 -3.67 -15.17 -5.60
C VAL A 6 -3.58 -14.29 -4.38
N ARG A 7 -4.38 -14.69 -3.40
CA ARG A 7 -4.53 -14.14 -2.06
C ARG A 7 -3.20 -14.14 -1.33
N ASP A 8 -2.28 -13.29 -1.74
CA ASP A 8 -1.16 -12.87 -0.92
C ASP A 8 -1.67 -11.85 0.12
N LEU A 9 -2.74 -12.25 0.81
CA LEU A 9 -3.38 -11.64 1.98
C LEU A 9 -2.46 -11.75 3.20
N ARG A 10 -1.14 -11.67 3.01
CA ARG A 10 -0.20 -11.49 4.10
C ARG A 10 -0.27 -10.00 4.49
N TRP A 11 -1.34 -9.65 5.21
CA TRP A 11 -1.50 -8.55 6.17
C TRP A 11 -0.67 -7.30 5.83
N GLY A 12 -1.33 -6.33 5.21
CA GLY A 12 -0.68 -5.30 4.41
C GLY A 12 -0.62 -3.90 5.00
N TRP A 13 -0.95 -3.70 6.28
CA TRP A 13 -1.06 -2.39 6.95
C TRP A 13 -2.27 -1.57 6.49
N ARG A 14 -2.84 -0.80 7.43
CA ARG A 14 -4.06 -0.01 7.23
C ARG A 14 -3.72 1.39 6.75
N CYS A 15 -4.48 1.89 5.78
CA CYS A 15 -4.42 3.28 5.34
C CYS A 15 -4.68 4.23 6.52
N PRO A 16 -3.86 5.27 6.75
CA PRO A 16 -4.09 6.20 7.85
C PRO A 16 -5.33 7.08 7.68
N ARG A 17 -5.86 7.21 6.46
CA ARG A 17 -7.02 8.06 6.17
C ARG A 17 -8.37 7.37 6.37
N CYS A 18 -8.45 6.09 6.01
CA CYS A 18 -9.71 5.34 5.96
C CYS A 18 -9.62 3.96 6.61
N GLU A 19 -8.49 3.65 7.26
CA GLU A 19 -8.22 2.42 8.02
C GLU A 19 -8.36 1.10 7.24
N THR A 20 -8.54 1.20 5.92
CA THR A 20 -8.71 0.06 5.02
C THR A 20 -7.38 -0.66 4.82
N ASP A 21 -7.39 -1.99 4.74
CA ASP A 21 -6.17 -2.76 4.43
C ASP A 21 -5.67 -2.41 3.03
N VAL A 22 -4.38 -2.10 2.93
CA VAL A 22 -3.77 -1.67 1.68
C VAL A 22 -2.93 -2.82 1.11
N PRO A 23 -3.27 -3.35 -0.07
CA PRO A 23 -2.46 -4.37 -0.70
C PRO A 23 -1.14 -3.78 -1.22
N VAL A 24 -0.06 -4.55 -1.09
CA VAL A 24 1.22 -4.27 -1.75
C VAL A 24 1.37 -5.21 -2.92
N SER A 25 1.55 -4.66 -4.11
CA SER A 25 1.67 -5.40 -5.36
C SER A 25 2.97 -5.04 -6.08
N ARG A 26 3.49 -5.99 -6.87
CA ARG A 26 4.59 -5.71 -7.80
C ARG A 26 4.02 -5.07 -9.05
N ASP A 27 4.61 -3.97 -9.49
CA ASP A 27 4.33 -3.33 -10.76
C ASP A 27 5.17 -4.02 -11.85
N PRO A 28 4.55 -4.72 -12.82
CA PRO A 28 5.28 -5.46 -13.84
C PRO A 28 5.98 -4.54 -14.86
N SER A 29 5.51 -3.30 -15.04
CA SER A 29 6.05 -2.37 -16.02
C SER A 29 7.37 -1.73 -15.58
N THR A 30 7.54 -1.53 -14.28
CA THR A 30 8.73 -0.89 -13.69
C THR A 30 9.58 -1.86 -12.88
N GLU A 31 9.13 -3.10 -12.73
CA GLU A 31 9.68 -4.11 -11.81
C GLU A 31 9.75 -3.68 -10.33
N THR A 32 9.13 -2.54 -9.98
CA THR A 32 9.08 -2.01 -8.62
C THR A 32 7.86 -2.52 -7.85
N PHE A 33 7.74 -2.14 -6.58
CA PHE A 33 6.58 -2.41 -5.74
C PHE A 33 5.78 -1.13 -5.50
N ARG A 34 4.46 -1.28 -5.40
CA ARG A 34 3.52 -0.20 -5.09
C ARG A 34 2.45 -0.66 -4.11
N TRP A 35 1.84 0.30 -3.46
CA TRP A 35 0.64 0.16 -2.67
C TRP A 35 -0.32 1.29 -3.01
N GLU A 36 -1.60 0.98 -3.05
CA GLU A 36 -2.67 1.91 -3.40
C GLU A 36 -3.87 1.58 -2.53
N CYS A 37 -4.43 2.59 -1.87
CA CYS A 37 -5.63 2.38 -1.09
C CYS A 37 -6.78 1.96 -2.01
N PRO A 38 -7.46 0.83 -1.74
CA PRO A 38 -8.53 0.34 -2.61
C PRO A 38 -9.81 1.19 -2.55
N THR A 39 -9.89 2.13 -1.60
CA THR A 39 -11.03 3.02 -1.45
C THR A 39 -10.95 4.14 -2.49
N GLU A 40 -11.95 4.23 -3.38
CA GLU A 40 -11.96 5.19 -4.51
C GLU A 40 -11.81 6.66 -4.10
N SER A 41 -12.29 7.03 -2.91
CA SER A 41 -12.15 8.39 -2.37
C SER A 41 -10.82 8.66 -1.68
N CYS A 42 -9.95 7.65 -1.56
CA CYS A 42 -8.68 7.74 -0.84
C CYS A 42 -7.49 7.77 -1.80
N LEU A 43 -6.91 8.96 -1.96
CA LEU A 43 -5.74 9.19 -2.84
C LEU A 43 -4.40 8.74 -2.22
N SER A 44 -4.43 7.87 -1.21
CA SER A 44 -3.21 7.38 -0.57
C SER A 44 -2.55 6.31 -1.44
N VAL A 45 -1.42 6.68 -2.05
CA VAL A 45 -0.65 5.84 -2.95
C VAL A 45 0.85 5.98 -2.67
N GLY A 46 1.59 4.89 -2.85
CA GLY A 46 3.05 4.89 -2.85
C GLY A 46 3.58 3.90 -3.88
N PHE A 47 4.60 4.27 -4.63
CA PHE A 47 5.16 3.47 -5.72
C PHE A 47 6.67 3.68 -5.86
N GLY A 48 7.31 2.86 -6.68
CA GLY A 48 8.75 2.98 -6.96
C GLY A 48 9.65 2.29 -5.94
N PHE A 49 9.11 1.40 -5.11
CA PHE A 49 9.90 0.71 -4.10
C PHE A 49 10.68 -0.45 -4.70
N SER A 50 11.97 -0.56 -4.36
CA SER A 50 12.85 -1.64 -4.84
C SER A 50 12.48 -3.03 -4.28
N SER A 51 11.62 -3.12 -3.28
CA SER A 51 11.24 -4.38 -2.63
C SER A 51 9.90 -4.27 -1.92
N ARG A 52 9.16 -5.38 -1.82
CA ARG A 52 7.90 -5.47 -1.05
C ARG A 52 8.04 -5.01 0.40
N ARG A 53 9.19 -5.31 1.03
CA ARG A 53 9.51 -4.87 2.39
C ARG A 53 9.60 -3.34 2.48
N ASN A 54 10.27 -2.70 1.53
CA ASN A 54 10.42 -1.24 1.49
C ASN A 54 9.07 -0.55 1.28
N ALA A 55 8.24 -1.09 0.40
CA ALA A 55 6.87 -0.62 0.21
C ALA A 55 6.05 -0.65 1.51
N ARG A 56 6.19 -1.72 2.31
CA ARG A 56 5.54 -1.83 3.62
C ARG A 56 6.08 -0.85 4.66
N ILE A 57 7.40 -0.66 4.71
CA ILE A 57 8.02 0.32 5.63
C ILE A 57 7.51 1.72 5.29
N ALA A 58 7.51 2.09 4.01
CA ALA A 58 7.02 3.40 3.58
C ALA A 58 5.54 3.63 3.91
N LEU A 59 4.69 2.61 3.80
CA LEU A 59 3.28 2.70 4.21
C LEU A 59 3.13 2.92 5.72
N ARG A 60 3.98 2.27 6.53
CA ARG A 60 4.03 2.48 7.98
C ARG A 60 4.49 3.90 8.31
N GLU A 61 5.59 4.36 7.73
CA GLU A 61 6.11 5.73 7.93
C GLU A 61 5.09 6.79 7.50
N TYR A 62 4.37 6.55 6.40
CA TYR A 62 3.28 7.41 5.95
C TYR A 62 2.18 7.54 7.01
N ARG A 63 1.83 6.43 7.68
CA ARG A 63 0.85 6.43 8.77
C ARG A 63 1.36 7.17 10.00
N GLU A 64 2.59 6.94 10.41
CA GLU A 64 3.20 7.64 11.56
C GLU A 64 3.22 9.16 11.30
N ARG A 65 3.70 9.59 10.13
CA ARG A 65 3.70 11.01 9.73
C ARG A 65 2.31 11.63 9.66
N TYR A 66 1.32 10.88 9.16
CA TYR A 66 -0.06 11.37 9.11
C TYR A 66 -0.63 11.59 10.52
N GLN A 67 -0.33 10.70 11.47
CA GLN A 67 -0.74 10.85 12.86
C GLN A 67 -0.05 12.03 13.54
N GLU A 68 1.21 12.32 13.21
CA GLU A 68 1.92 13.50 13.75
C GLU A 68 1.31 14.82 13.29
N ILE A 69 0.87 14.92 12.04
CA ILE A 69 0.34 16.16 11.46
C ILE A 69 -1.08 16.48 11.98
N TYR A 70 -1.90 15.45 12.20
CA TYR A 70 -3.31 15.59 12.57
C TYR A 70 -3.59 15.30 14.05
N ARG A 71 -2.55 15.33 14.90
CA ARG A 71 -2.67 15.27 16.36
C ARG A 71 -2.93 16.66 16.94
#